data_AF-A0A8H6I8R1-F1
#
_entry.id   AF-A0A8H6I8R1-F1
#
_cell.length_a   1.000
_cell.length_b   1.000
_cell.length_c   1.000
_cell.angle_alpha   90.00
_cell.angle_beta   90.00
_cell.angle_gamma   90.00
#
_symmetry.space_group_name_H-M   'P 1'
#
loop_
_entity.id
_entity.type
_entity.pdbx_description
1 polymer ?
#
loop_
_entity_poly.entity_id
_entity_poly.type
_entity_poly.pdbx_seq_one_letter_code
_entity_poly.pdbx_strand_id
1 'polypeptide(L)'
;TALTDRVKNNLPIDESVSGLFLTSQPNAPGRSPIPGTTDEVKSIHAMAKANGVRVLMHQAGDLPVDDCVTHMKDISSVHLACHASQKADDPLQSRFFLHNGSLDLATVLQWHLKNADLAFLSACETSTGGEKLPDEAVHLAAGMLAAGYRRVVGTM
;
A
#
# COMPACT_ATOMS: atom_id res chain seq x y z
N THR A 1 5.45 -22.79 2.56
CA THR A 1 4.37 -21.95 1.99
C THR A 1 5.00 -20.84 1.17
N ALA A 2 4.31 -20.26 0.19
CA ALA A 2 4.87 -19.21 -0.67
C ALA A 2 5.48 -18.02 0.13
N LEU A 3 4.92 -17.72 1.32
CA LEU A 3 5.46 -16.74 2.28
C LEU A 3 6.84 -17.13 2.84
N THR A 4 7.05 -18.39 3.25
CA THR A 4 8.34 -18.84 3.82
C THR A 4 9.46 -18.90 2.78
N ASP A 5 9.12 -19.15 1.51
CA ASP A 5 10.11 -19.18 0.43
C ASP A 5 10.57 -17.77 0.02
N ARG A 6 9.70 -16.76 0.17
CA ARG A 6 10.04 -15.34 -0.06
C ARG A 6 11.00 -14.79 0.99
N VAL A 7 10.85 -15.17 2.26
CA VAL A 7 11.78 -14.76 3.34
C VAL A 7 13.19 -15.30 3.10
N LYS A 8 13.31 -16.49 2.51
CA LYS A 8 14.61 -17.11 2.19
C LYS A 8 15.27 -16.50 0.95
N ASN A 9 14.49 -16.00 0.01
CA ASN A 9 14.97 -15.37 -1.23
C ASN A 9 15.13 -13.86 -1.06
N ASN A 10 16.11 -13.45 -0.27
CA ASN A 10 16.47 -12.04 -0.04
C ASN A 10 17.29 -11.46 -1.23
N LEU A 11 16.85 -11.74 -2.45
CA LEU A 11 17.51 -11.28 -3.67
C LEU A 11 17.49 -9.74 -3.73
N PRO A 12 18.55 -9.08 -4.22
CA PRO A 12 18.55 -7.63 -4.41
C PRO A 12 17.33 -7.19 -5.21
N ILE A 13 16.72 -6.07 -4.82
CA ILE A 13 15.70 -5.41 -5.65
C ILE A 13 16.39 -4.95 -6.93
N ASP A 14 15.75 -5.18 -8.07
CA ASP A 14 16.23 -4.67 -9.35
C ASP A 14 16.40 -3.14 -9.29
N GLU A 15 17.60 -2.64 -9.54
CA GLU A 15 17.88 -1.19 -9.47
C GLU A 15 16.99 -0.38 -10.41
N SER A 16 16.53 -0.97 -11.52
CA SER A 16 15.64 -0.33 -12.48
C SER A 16 14.23 -0.06 -11.94
N VAL A 17 13.84 -0.68 -10.83
CA VAL A 17 12.55 -0.45 -10.14
C VAL A 17 12.74 0.00 -8.69
N SER A 18 13.99 0.13 -8.22
CA SER A 18 14.29 0.66 -6.90
C SER A 18 13.84 2.12 -6.79
N GLY A 19 13.04 2.41 -5.78
CA GLY A 19 12.42 3.73 -5.61
C GLY A 19 11.19 3.70 -4.71
N LEU A 20 10.61 4.88 -4.53
CA LEU A 20 9.49 5.13 -3.64
C LEU A 20 8.31 5.76 -4.38
N PHE A 21 7.17 5.09 -4.37
CA PHE A 21 5.91 5.61 -4.86
C PHE A 21 5.09 6.13 -3.68
N LEU A 22 4.74 7.41 -3.72
CA LEU A 22 3.96 8.09 -2.68
C LEU A 22 2.60 8.47 -3.25
N THR A 23 1.52 8.11 -2.57
CA THR A 23 0.19 8.61 -2.92
C THR A 23 -0.59 9.06 -1.71
N SER A 24 -1.22 10.24 -1.82
CA SER A 24 -2.16 10.75 -0.84
C SER A 24 -3.57 10.85 -1.40
N GLN A 25 -4.56 10.43 -0.61
CA GLN A 25 -5.99 10.44 -0.99
C GLN A 25 -6.84 11.23 0.02
N PRO A 26 -6.61 12.56 0.16
CA PRO A 26 -7.26 13.37 1.19
C PRO A 26 -8.78 13.47 1.05
N ASN A 27 -9.31 13.37 -0.18
CA ASN A 27 -10.70 13.67 -0.50
C ASN A 27 -11.38 12.50 -1.25
N ALA A 28 -11.20 11.27 -0.77
CA ALA A 28 -11.88 10.12 -1.36
C ALA A 28 -13.42 10.29 -1.25
N PRO A 29 -14.20 10.05 -2.32
CA PRO A 29 -15.65 10.19 -2.29
C PRO A 29 -16.32 9.39 -1.16
N GLY A 30 -17.27 10.02 -0.46
CA GLY A 30 -17.99 9.39 0.65
C GLY A 30 -17.18 9.26 1.95
N ARG A 31 -15.99 9.87 2.04
CA ARG A 31 -15.15 9.90 3.25
C ARG A 31 -14.92 11.32 3.73
N SER A 32 -14.63 11.46 5.03
CA SER A 32 -14.25 12.75 5.61
C SER A 32 -12.88 13.19 5.09
N PRO A 33 -12.65 14.48 4.81
CA PRO A 33 -11.34 14.96 4.37
C PRO A 33 -10.22 14.65 5.37
N ILE A 34 -9.07 14.17 4.87
CA ILE A 34 -7.83 13.95 5.64
C ILE A 34 -6.65 14.75 5.04
N PRO A 35 -6.71 16.09 5.06
CA PRO A 35 -5.73 16.94 4.37
C PRO A 35 -4.29 16.72 4.83
N GLY A 36 -4.07 16.29 6.07
CA GLY A 36 -2.73 15.98 6.59
C GLY A 36 -1.96 14.93 5.79
N THR A 37 -2.66 14.02 5.08
CA THR A 37 -2.02 13.04 4.18
C THR A 37 -1.25 13.71 3.03
N THR A 38 -1.67 14.92 2.63
CA THR A 38 -0.95 15.70 1.61
C THR A 38 0.37 16.24 2.14
N ASP A 39 0.37 16.77 3.36
CA ASP A 39 1.59 17.31 3.96
C ASP A 39 2.57 16.18 4.27
N GLU A 40 2.06 15.04 4.74
CA GLU A 40 2.83 13.81 4.95
C GLU A 40 3.62 13.39 3.70
N VAL A 41 2.94 13.17 2.56
CA VAL A 41 3.63 12.72 1.33
C VAL A 41 4.57 13.78 0.78
N LYS A 42 4.25 15.08 0.92
CA LYS A 42 5.13 16.18 0.50
C LYS A 42 6.43 16.20 1.30
N SER A 43 6.34 16.02 2.62
CA SER A 43 7.52 15.95 3.49
C SER A 43 8.40 14.75 3.15
N ILE A 44 7.80 13.57 2.97
CA ILE A 44 8.55 12.36 2.59
C ILE A 44 9.19 12.53 1.20
N HIS A 45 8.47 13.09 0.23
CA HIS A 45 8.97 13.35 -1.11
C HIS A 45 10.19 14.30 -1.09
N ALA A 46 10.12 15.39 -0.32
CA ALA A 46 11.23 16.34 -0.16
C ALA A 46 12.47 15.65 0.42
N MET A 47 12.29 14.83 1.47
CA MET A 47 13.38 14.07 2.09
C MET A 47 13.97 13.01 1.14
N ALA A 48 13.12 12.29 0.41
CA ALA A 48 13.55 11.30 -0.58
C ALA A 48 14.42 11.95 -1.67
N LYS A 49 13.98 13.07 -2.23
CA LYS A 49 14.77 13.82 -3.22
C LYS A 49 16.09 14.33 -2.66
N ALA A 50 16.09 14.87 -1.44
CA ALA A 50 17.32 15.36 -0.79
C ALA A 50 18.36 14.26 -0.58
N ASN A 51 17.93 13.01 -0.46
CA ASN A 51 18.81 11.84 -0.30
C ASN A 51 19.05 11.06 -1.62
N GLY A 52 18.66 11.62 -2.77
CA GLY A 52 18.90 10.99 -4.08
C GLY A 52 18.04 9.75 -4.35
N VAL A 53 16.97 9.53 -3.60
CA VAL A 53 16.04 8.41 -3.81
C VAL A 53 15.15 8.70 -5.01
N ARG A 54 15.05 7.75 -5.94
CA ARG A 54 14.06 7.80 -7.02
C ARG A 54 12.67 7.79 -6.39
N VAL A 55 11.92 8.87 -6.58
CA VAL A 55 10.61 9.06 -5.96
C VAL A 55 9.58 9.54 -6.98
N LEU A 56 8.40 8.93 -6.95
CA LEU A 56 7.21 9.35 -7.67
C LEU A 56 6.15 9.73 -6.65
N MET A 57 5.52 10.89 -6.79
CA MET A 57 4.45 11.34 -5.90
C MET A 57 3.21 11.69 -6.71
N HIS A 58 2.06 11.15 -6.32
CA HIS A 58 0.75 11.51 -6.85
C HIS A 58 -0.19 11.97 -5.72
N GLN A 59 -0.95 13.03 -5.98
CA GLN A 59 -1.96 13.55 -5.06
C GLN A 59 -3.37 13.26 -5.60
N ALA A 60 -4.38 13.26 -4.72
CA ALA A 60 -5.77 12.99 -5.12
C ALA A 60 -6.26 13.85 -6.30
N GLY A 61 -7.07 13.22 -7.16
CA GLY A 61 -7.63 13.82 -8.38
C GLY A 61 -6.90 13.38 -9.66
N ASP A 62 -5.59 13.15 -9.58
CA ASP A 62 -4.75 12.96 -10.77
C ASP A 62 -4.41 11.49 -11.08
N LEU A 63 -4.81 10.54 -10.22
CA LEU A 63 -4.42 9.13 -10.37
C LEU A 63 -5.64 8.20 -10.45
N PRO A 64 -5.98 7.68 -11.65
CA PRO A 64 -6.82 6.51 -11.82
C PRO A 64 -6.31 5.30 -11.01
N VAL A 65 -7.20 4.40 -10.61
CA VAL A 65 -6.84 3.19 -9.84
C VAL A 65 -5.83 2.33 -10.61
N ASP A 66 -6.01 2.18 -11.91
CA ASP A 66 -5.14 1.37 -12.77
C ASP A 66 -3.70 1.93 -12.85
N ASP A 67 -3.56 3.25 -12.81
CA ASP A 67 -2.26 3.91 -12.82
C ASP A 67 -1.53 3.71 -11.47
N CYS A 68 -2.28 3.71 -10.36
CA CYS A 68 -1.74 3.35 -9.04
C CYS A 68 -1.14 1.94 -9.04
N VAL A 69 -1.86 0.96 -9.57
CA VAL A 69 -1.38 -0.43 -9.67
C VAL A 69 -0.17 -0.53 -10.60
N THR A 70 -0.15 0.23 -11.69
CA THR A 70 0.98 0.27 -12.63
C THR A 70 2.23 0.81 -11.93
N HIS A 71 2.13 1.92 -11.19
CA HIS A 71 3.24 2.44 -10.41
C HIS A 71 3.73 1.47 -9.33
N MET A 72 2.83 0.73 -8.68
CA MET A 72 3.21 -0.30 -7.70
C MET A 72 3.93 -1.52 -8.32
N LYS A 73 3.79 -1.76 -9.64
CA LYS A 73 4.56 -2.78 -10.36
C LYS A 73 5.96 -2.28 -10.75
N ASP A 74 6.08 -0.99 -11.05
CA ASP A 74 7.30 -0.38 -11.59
C ASP A 74 8.21 0.24 -10.51
N ILE A 75 7.70 0.37 -9.27
CA ILE A 75 8.41 0.97 -8.15
C ILE A 75 8.33 0.04 -6.93
N SER A 76 9.49 -0.33 -6.41
CA SER A 76 9.64 -1.34 -5.37
C SER A 76 8.98 -1.01 -4.04
N SER A 77 8.90 0.27 -3.65
CA SER A 77 8.33 0.68 -2.38
C SER A 77 7.13 1.58 -2.57
N VAL A 78 6.09 1.43 -1.74
CA VAL A 78 4.88 2.25 -1.76
C VAL A 78 4.60 2.86 -0.37
N HIS A 79 4.13 4.10 -0.35
CA HIS A 79 3.53 4.76 0.80
C HIS A 79 2.09 5.15 0.44
N LEU A 80 1.12 4.47 1.06
CA LEU A 80 -0.30 4.76 0.88
C LEU A 80 -0.78 5.62 2.04
N ALA A 81 -1.04 6.90 1.79
CA ALA A 81 -1.63 7.84 2.76
C ALA A 81 -3.10 8.09 2.42
N CYS A 82 -4.00 7.27 2.95
CA CYS A 82 -5.40 7.26 2.54
C CYS A 82 -6.34 6.73 3.63
N HIS A 83 -7.64 6.72 3.36
CA HIS A 83 -8.58 5.95 4.17
C HIS A 83 -8.44 4.46 3.84
N ALA A 84 -8.63 3.60 4.84
CA ALA A 84 -8.84 2.18 4.66
C ALA A 84 -10.06 1.74 5.47
N SER A 85 -10.64 0.60 5.09
CA SER A 85 -11.68 -0.07 5.86
C SER A 85 -11.37 -1.54 5.87
N GLN A 86 -11.32 -2.10 7.07
CA GLN A 86 -11.24 -3.52 7.27
C GLN A 86 -12.63 -4.08 7.58
N LYS A 87 -12.97 -5.21 6.96
CA LYS A 87 -14.24 -5.92 7.16
C LYS A 87 -13.97 -7.28 7.78
N ALA A 88 -14.24 -7.43 9.08
CA ALA A 88 -13.98 -8.69 9.78
C ALA A 88 -14.93 -9.83 9.35
N ASP A 89 -16.14 -9.48 8.92
CA ASP A 89 -17.19 -10.39 8.46
C ASP A 89 -16.96 -10.90 7.03
N ASP A 90 -16.44 -10.03 6.16
CA ASP A 90 -16.00 -10.37 4.80
C ASP A 90 -14.65 -9.71 4.49
N PRO A 91 -13.53 -10.35 4.89
CA PRO A 91 -12.20 -9.78 4.77
C PRO A 91 -11.81 -9.38 3.35
N LEU A 92 -12.28 -10.11 2.33
CA LEU A 92 -11.98 -9.83 0.92
C LEU A 92 -12.57 -8.50 0.45
N GLN A 93 -13.57 -7.98 1.15
CA GLN A 93 -14.15 -6.65 0.89
C GLN A 93 -13.43 -5.50 1.61
N SER A 94 -12.40 -5.78 2.42
CA SER A 94 -11.51 -4.77 2.98
C SER A 94 -10.81 -4.01 1.85
N ARG A 95 -10.57 -2.71 2.02
CA ARG A 95 -10.08 -1.88 0.91
C ARG A 95 -9.36 -0.61 1.33
N PHE A 96 -8.47 -0.14 0.47
CA PHE A 96 -7.96 1.23 0.49
C PHE A 96 -8.85 2.12 -0.39
N PHE A 97 -9.25 3.30 0.12
CA PHE A 97 -10.06 4.25 -0.66
C PHE A 97 -9.16 5.20 -1.44
N LEU A 98 -9.40 5.27 -2.74
CA LEU A 98 -8.78 6.20 -3.66
C LEU A 98 -9.85 7.19 -4.14
N HIS A 99 -9.44 8.32 -4.73
CA HIS A 99 -10.38 9.28 -5.28
C HIS A 99 -11.27 8.68 -6.39
N ASN A 100 -10.67 7.84 -7.25
CA ASN A 100 -11.32 7.25 -8.41
C ASN A 100 -11.73 5.77 -8.20
N GLY A 101 -11.88 5.32 -6.96
CA GLY A 101 -12.30 3.95 -6.66
C GLY A 101 -11.66 3.38 -5.39
N SER A 102 -11.41 2.07 -5.37
CA SER A 102 -10.75 1.42 -4.23
C SER A 102 -9.80 0.30 -4.67
N LEU A 103 -8.81 0.03 -3.83
CA LEU A 103 -7.98 -1.17 -3.93
C LEU A 103 -8.55 -2.20 -2.95
N ASP A 104 -9.40 -3.07 -3.48
CA ASP A 104 -10.04 -4.13 -2.70
C ASP A 104 -9.05 -5.27 -2.45
N LEU A 105 -9.13 -5.88 -1.27
CA LEU A 105 -8.22 -6.94 -0.86
C LEU A 105 -8.28 -8.15 -1.80
N ALA A 106 -9.47 -8.50 -2.29
CA ALA A 106 -9.65 -9.53 -3.32
C ALA A 106 -8.81 -9.28 -4.59
N THR A 107 -8.66 -8.01 -4.99
CA THR A 107 -7.86 -7.60 -6.15
C THR A 107 -6.38 -7.61 -5.82
N VAL A 108 -6.00 -7.09 -4.65
CA VAL A 108 -4.62 -7.07 -4.16
C VAL A 108 -4.04 -8.49 -4.10
N LEU A 109 -4.82 -9.46 -3.62
CA LEU A 109 -4.41 -10.87 -3.51
C LEU A 109 -4.13 -11.56 -4.87
N GLN A 110 -4.61 -11.01 -5.97
CA GLN A 110 -4.35 -11.54 -7.31
C GLN A 110 -3.02 -11.03 -7.89
N TRP A 111 -2.41 -10.03 -7.27
CA TRP A 111 -1.16 -9.46 -7.76
C TRP A 111 0.03 -10.38 -7.49
N HIS A 112 0.99 -10.32 -8.41
CA HIS A 112 2.25 -11.06 -8.35
C HIS A 112 3.41 -10.09 -8.56
N LEU A 113 3.58 -9.16 -7.63
CA LEU A 113 4.60 -8.12 -7.67
C LEU A 113 5.98 -8.73 -7.37
N LYS A 114 6.79 -8.94 -8.40
CA LYS A 114 8.09 -9.63 -8.27
C LYS A 114 9.15 -8.79 -7.54
N ASN A 115 9.06 -7.48 -7.67
CA ASN A 115 10.06 -6.54 -7.18
C ASN A 115 9.50 -5.61 -6.09
N ALA A 116 8.40 -5.99 -5.44
CA ALA A 116 7.82 -5.24 -4.33
C ALA A 116 8.62 -5.50 -3.04
N ASP A 117 9.08 -4.44 -2.42
CA ASP A 117 9.94 -4.48 -1.24
C ASP A 117 9.20 -4.04 0.02
N LEU A 118 8.87 -2.74 0.12
CA LEU A 118 8.22 -2.15 1.29
C LEU A 118 6.87 -1.53 0.94
N ALA A 119 5.82 -1.88 1.69
CA ALA A 119 4.58 -1.13 1.72
C ALA A 119 4.41 -0.46 3.09
N PHE A 120 4.34 0.87 3.11
CA PHE A 120 3.95 1.63 4.28
C PHE A 120 2.49 2.06 4.12
N LEU A 121 1.65 1.61 5.05
CA LEU A 121 0.19 1.80 5.02
C LEU A 121 -0.20 2.85 6.06
N SER A 122 -0.10 4.12 5.69
CA SER A 122 -0.59 5.24 6.49
C SER A 122 -2.10 5.40 6.28
N ALA A 123 -2.84 4.39 6.74
CA ALA A 123 -4.29 4.31 6.62
C ALA A 123 -4.88 3.58 7.83
N CYS A 124 -6.14 3.87 8.18
CA CYS A 124 -6.79 3.36 9.39
C CYS A 124 -6.87 1.82 9.42
N GLU A 125 -6.57 1.22 10.57
CA GLU A 125 -6.86 -0.19 10.90
C GLU A 125 -6.32 -1.19 9.86
N THR A 126 -5.14 -0.93 9.29
CA THR A 126 -4.57 -1.76 8.21
C THR A 126 -3.98 -3.08 8.68
N SER A 127 -3.81 -3.24 10.00
CA SER A 127 -3.28 -4.42 10.67
C SER A 127 -4.24 -5.01 11.72
N THR A 128 -5.50 -4.59 11.74
CA THR A 128 -6.46 -4.97 12.78
C THR A 128 -7.08 -6.31 12.45
N GLY A 129 -6.59 -7.43 13.01
CA GLY A 129 -7.17 -8.76 12.76
C GLY A 129 -8.66 -8.87 13.10
N GLY A 130 -9.34 -9.88 12.55
CA GLY A 130 -10.74 -10.17 12.88
C GLY A 130 -10.89 -10.71 14.31
N GLU A 131 -11.97 -10.31 15.01
CA GLU A 131 -12.21 -10.62 16.43
C GLU A 131 -12.14 -12.12 16.78
N LYS A 132 -12.44 -13.00 15.82
CA LYS A 132 -12.48 -14.46 16.05
C LYS A 132 -11.14 -15.16 15.84
N LEU A 133 -10.25 -14.60 15.02
CA LEU A 133 -8.96 -15.20 14.64
C LEU A 133 -7.94 -14.09 14.32
N PRO A 134 -7.38 -13.42 15.35
CA PRO A 134 -6.50 -12.26 15.15
C PRO A 134 -5.22 -12.58 14.36
N ASP A 135 -4.68 -13.80 14.49
CA ASP A 135 -3.43 -14.25 13.83
C ASP A 135 -3.64 -14.90 12.45
N GLU A 136 -4.88 -15.28 12.10
CA GLU A 136 -5.22 -15.89 10.79
C GLU A 136 -6.06 -14.94 9.92
N ALA A 137 -6.34 -13.74 10.42
CA ALA A 137 -7.18 -12.77 9.75
C ALA A 137 -6.53 -12.26 8.46
N VAL A 138 -7.33 -12.25 7.38
CA VAL A 138 -6.95 -11.61 6.12
C VAL A 138 -7.08 -10.09 6.30
N HIS A 139 -6.08 -9.46 6.91
CA HIS A 139 -5.99 -8.01 7.05
C HIS A 139 -5.23 -7.40 5.86
N LEU A 140 -5.43 -6.09 5.61
CA LEU A 140 -4.87 -5.43 4.42
C LEU A 140 -3.34 -5.57 4.32
N ALA A 141 -2.63 -5.50 5.46
CA ALA A 141 -1.19 -5.74 5.49
C ALA A 141 -0.78 -7.17 5.06
N ALA A 142 -1.53 -8.20 5.48
CA ALA A 142 -1.30 -9.58 5.02
C ALA A 142 -1.58 -9.72 3.51
N GLY A 143 -2.60 -9.02 3.00
CA GLY A 143 -2.86 -8.90 1.57
C GLY A 143 -1.68 -8.37 0.78
N MET A 144 -1.03 -7.33 1.27
CA MET A 144 0.15 -6.73 0.64
C MET A 144 1.35 -7.69 0.64
N LEU A 145 1.55 -8.45 1.71
CA LEU A 145 2.56 -9.52 1.75
C LEU A 145 2.28 -10.61 0.71
N ALA A 146 1.02 -11.04 0.59
CA ALA A 146 0.60 -12.02 -0.41
C ALA A 146 0.80 -11.50 -1.84
N ALA A 147 0.46 -10.23 -2.09
CA ALA A 147 0.62 -9.55 -3.37
C ALA A 147 2.07 -9.48 -3.87
N GLY A 148 3.06 -9.55 -2.97
CA GLY A 148 4.48 -9.58 -3.34
C GLY A 148 5.40 -8.76 -2.45
N TYR A 149 4.86 -7.85 -1.62
CA TYR A 149 5.70 -7.05 -0.74
C TYR A 149 6.45 -7.93 0.26
N ARG A 150 7.72 -7.66 0.45
CA ARG A 150 8.57 -8.39 1.40
C ARG A 150 8.38 -7.89 2.82
N ARG A 151 8.02 -6.61 2.96
CA ARG A 151 7.89 -5.89 4.22
C ARG A 151 6.67 -5.00 4.16
N VAL A 152 5.89 -5.00 5.24
CA VAL A 152 4.70 -4.15 5.36
C VAL A 152 4.68 -3.51 6.73
N VAL A 153 4.44 -2.21 6.78
CA VAL A 153 4.15 -1.45 8.00
C VAL A 153 2.69 -1.03 7.93
N GLY A 154 1.90 -1.41 8.92
CA GLY A 154 0.50 -1.03 9.06
C GLY A 154 0.21 -0.47 10.44
N THR A 155 -1.01 0.03 10.62
CA THR A 155 -1.51 0.63 11.85
C THR A 155 -2.60 -0.27 12.47
N MET A 156 -2.74 -0.21 13.80
CA MET A 156 -3.75 -0.93 14.58
C MET A 156 -4.86 0.00 15.05
#